data_AF-A0A838M0Y2-F1
#
_entry.id   AF-A0A838M0Y2-F1
#
_cell.length_a   1.000
_cell.length_b   1.000
_cell.length_c   1.000
_cell.angle_alpha   90.00
_cell.angle_beta   90.00
_cell.angle_gamma   90.00
#
_symmetry.space_group_name_H-M   'P 1'
#
loop_
_entity.id
_entity.type
_entity.pdbx_description
1 polymer ?
#
loop_
_entity_poly.entity_id
_entity_poly.type
_entity_poly.pdbx_seq_one_letter_code
_entity_poly.pdbx_strand_id
1 'polypeptide(L)' 'MSPAETARMRRCFKVAAVWEGWSETDQAEISAAIRAALDAGDPEILACWQAWLEDMSGLERMTALCRAAESRINAERKAA' A
#
# COMPACT_ATOMS: atom_id res chain seq x y z
N MET A 1 16.09 -5.48 1.54
CA MET A 1 15.22 -4.41 0.97
C MET A 1 16.03 -3.18 0.64
N SER A 2 15.84 -2.64 -0.56
CA SER A 2 16.32 -1.35 -1.03
C SER A 2 15.55 -0.18 -0.38
N PRO A 3 16.09 1.06 -0.43
CA PRO A 3 15.38 2.24 0.07
C PRO A 3 14.01 2.48 -0.60
N ALA A 4 13.88 2.14 -1.88
CA ALA A 4 12.64 2.28 -2.64
C ALA A 4 11.56 1.32 -2.14
N GLU A 5 11.91 0.05 -1.89
CA GLU A 5 10.99 -0.94 -1.34
C GLU A 5 10.51 -0.53 0.06
N THR A 6 11.41 -0.02 0.91
CA THR A 6 11.03 0.46 2.25
C THR A 6 10.11 1.68 2.19
N ALA A 7 10.32 2.57 1.22
CA ALA A 7 9.42 3.70 0.99
C ALA A 7 8.03 3.23 0.52
N ARG A 8 7.96 2.24 -0.37
CA ARG A 8 6.69 1.64 -0.83
C ARG A 8 5.93 1.01 0.33
N MET A 9 6.60 0.18 1.14
CA MET A 9 6.00 -0.46 2.31
C MET A 9 5.39 0.54 3.27
N ARG A 10 6.14 1.58 3.64
CA ARG A 10 5.66 2.66 4.52
C ARG A 10 4.44 3.38 3.96
N ARG A 11 4.39 3.60 2.64
CA ARG A 11 3.24 4.23 1.99
C ARG A 11 2.01 3.33 2.07
N CYS A 12 2.13 2.06 1.72
CA CYS A 12 1.04 1.10 1.79
C CYS A 12 0.54 0.95 3.23
N PHE A 13 1.43 0.84 4.21
CA PHE A 13 1.08 0.82 5.64
C PHE A 13 0.21 2.01 6.05
N LYS A 14 0.63 3.23 5.73
CA LYS A 14 -0.13 4.45 6.10
C LYS A 14 -1.52 4.46 5.48
N VAL A 15 -1.64 4.04 4.22
CA VAL A 15 -2.93 4.04 3.52
C VAL A 15 -3.82 2.91 4.03
N ALA A 16 -3.27 1.71 4.22
CA ALA A 16 -3.98 0.57 4.80
C ALA A 16 -4.52 0.92 6.19
N ALA A 17 -3.71 1.53 7.05
CA ALA A 17 -4.15 1.92 8.39
C ALA A 17 -5.36 2.85 8.37
N VAL A 18 -5.39 3.83 7.45
CA VAL A 18 -6.54 4.73 7.29
C VAL A 18 -7.73 4.02 6.66
N TRP A 19 -7.49 3.22 5.62
CA TRP A 19 -8.53 2.54 4.84
C TRP A 19 -9.28 1.49 5.65
N GLU A 20 -8.55 0.71 6.44
CA GLU A 20 -9.06 -0.36 7.29
C GLU A 20 -9.48 0.15 8.68
N GLY A 21 -9.19 1.41 9.02
CA GLY A 21 -9.53 2.00 10.31
C GLY A 21 -8.76 1.40 11.49
N TRP A 22 -7.49 1.05 11.30
CA TRP A 22 -6.65 0.48 12.35
C TRP A 22 -6.46 1.44 13.52
N SER A 23 -6.61 0.93 14.74
CA SER A 23 -6.32 1.68 15.95
C SER A 23 -4.81 1.96 16.09
N GLU A 24 -4.43 2.85 17.01
CA GLU A 24 -3.02 3.07 17.32
C GLU A 24 -2.33 1.80 17.83
N THR A 25 -3.06 0.94 18.56
CA THR A 25 -2.57 -0.35 19.04
C THR A 25 -2.29 -1.29 17.87
N ASP A 26 -3.24 -1.45 16.93
CA ASP A 26 -3.04 -2.30 15.76
C ASP A 26 -1.82 -1.83 14.93
N GLN A 27 -1.71 -0.51 14.73
CA GLN A 27 -0.58 0.08 14.02
C GLN A 27 0.75 -0.18 14.74
N ALA A 28 0.78 -0.10 16.08
CA ALA A 28 1.97 -0.39 16.86
C ALA A 28 2.39 -1.87 16.76
N GLU A 29 1.43 -2.80 16.84
CA GLU A 29 1.68 -4.23 16.73
C GLU A 29 2.21 -4.63 15.36
N ILE A 30 1.55 -4.15 14.28
CA ILE A 30 1.98 -4.43 12.90
C ILE A 30 3.36 -3.81 12.63
N SER A 31 3.58 -2.57 13.09
CA SER A 31 4.88 -1.90 12.97
C SER A 31 5.99 -2.67 13.67
N ALA A 32 5.74 -3.20 14.87
CA ALA A 32 6.69 -4.03 15.60
C ALA A 32 6.98 -5.34 14.86
N ALA A 33 5.97 -5.99 14.28
CA ALA A 33 6.15 -7.22 13.50
C ALA A 33 6.97 -6.99 12.22
N ILE A 34 6.69 -5.91 11.48
CA ILE A 34 7.47 -5.52 10.29
C ILE A 34 8.91 -5.18 10.71
N ARG A 35 9.09 -4.49 11.84
CA ARG A 35 10.42 -4.16 12.36
C ARG A 35 11.23 -5.43 12.70
N ALA A 36 10.61 -6.40 13.35
CA ALA A 36 11.25 -7.68 13.64
C ALA A 36 11.68 -8.40 12.36
N ALA A 37 10.86 -8.39 11.30
CA ALA A 37 11.22 -8.94 9.99
C ALA A 37 12.41 -8.21 9.34
N LEU A 38 12.44 -6.88 9.45
CA LEU A 38 13.58 -6.07 8.96
C LEU A 38 14.87 -6.41 9.71
N ASP A 39 14.80 -6.53 11.04
CA ASP A 39 15.96 -6.82 11.89
C ASP A 39 16.46 -8.27 11.68
N ALA A 40 15.55 -9.22 11.41
CA ALA A 40 15.90 -10.59 11.01
C ALA A 40 16.51 -10.68 9.61
N GLY A 41 16.30 -9.67 8.76
CA GLY A 41 16.82 -9.63 7.40
C GLY A 41 16.19 -10.67 6.46
N ASP A 42 15.01 -11.19 6.80
CA ASP A 42 14.32 -12.24 6.03
C ASP A 42 13.59 -11.63 4.82
N PRO A 43 14.09 -11.82 3.59
CA PRO A 43 13.50 -11.21 2.41
C PRO A 43 12.12 -11.78 2.06
N GLU A 44 11.83 -13.04 2.41
CA GLU A 44 10.55 -13.68 2.10
C GLU A 44 9.44 -13.14 3.01
N ILE A 45 9.73 -13.00 4.32
CA ILE A 45 8.78 -12.40 5.27
C ILE A 45 8.51 -10.94 4.90
N LEU A 46 9.53 -10.18 4.51
CA LEU A 46 9.36 -8.79 4.07
C LEU A 46 8.54 -8.69 2.78
N ALA A 47 8.71 -9.61 1.83
CA ALA A 47 7.88 -9.68 0.64
C ALA A 47 6.41 -10.01 0.99
N CYS A 48 6.18 -10.89 1.95
CA CYS A 48 4.85 -11.22 2.45
C CYS A 48 4.16 -9.99 3.07
N TRP A 49 4.85 -9.25 3.95
CA TRP A 49 4.35 -8.00 4.51
C TRP A 49 4.04 -6.95 3.44
N GLN A 50 4.91 -6.82 2.43
CA GLN A 50 4.69 -5.88 1.33
C GLN A 50 3.41 -6.23 0.56
N ALA A 51 3.25 -7.50 0.17
CA ALA A 51 2.10 -7.97 -0.58
C ALA A 51 0.79 -7.79 0.20
N TRP A 52 0.80 -8.13 1.49
CA TRP A 52 -0.35 -7.93 2.36
C TRP A 52 -0.73 -6.44 2.47
N LEU A 53 0.25 -5.55 2.71
CA LEU A 53 -0.02 -4.11 2.79
C LEU A 53 -0.51 -3.51 1.47
N GLU A 54 -0.05 -4.02 0.33
CA GLU A 54 -0.53 -3.59 -0.99
C GLU A 54 -2.01 -3.89 -1.16
N ASP A 55 -2.43 -5.10 -0.82
CA ASP A 55 -3.83 -5.53 -0.88
C ASP A 55 -4.71 -4.69 0.05
N MET A 56 -4.34 -4.60 1.32
CA MET A 56 -5.09 -3.83 2.34
C MET A 56 -5.16 -2.34 2.00
N SER A 57 -4.13 -1.78 1.36
CA SER A 57 -4.13 -0.36 1.01
C SER A 57 -5.11 0.00 -0.13
N GLY A 58 -5.52 -0.98 -0.94
CA GLY A 58 -6.36 -0.77 -2.12
C GLY A 58 -5.77 0.19 -3.18
N LEU A 59 -4.52 0.64 -3.01
CA LEU A 59 -3.94 1.75 -3.77
C LEU A 59 -3.90 1.48 -5.27
N GLU A 60 -3.49 0.28 -5.66
CA GLU A 60 -3.39 -0.09 -7.07
C GLU A 60 -4.77 -0.15 -7.72
N ARG A 61 -5.75 -0.78 -7.06
CA ARG A 61 -7.14 -0.86 -7.52
C ARG A 61 -7.75 0.52 -7.69
N MET A 62 -7.62 1.39 -6.69
CA MET A 62 -8.18 2.74 -6.73
C MET A 62 -7.50 3.61 -7.80
N THR A 63 -6.18 3.51 -7.95
CA THR A 63 -5.44 4.21 -9.01
C THR A 63 -5.91 3.79 -10.39
N ALA A 64 -6.13 2.48 -10.61
CA ALA A 64 -6.64 1.96 -11.87
C ALA A 64 -8.04 2.50 -12.19
N LEU A 65 -8.94 2.51 -11.19
CA LEU A 65 -10.29 3.05 -11.33
C LEU A 65 -10.29 4.55 -11.67
N CYS A 66 -9.47 5.36 -10.98
CA CYS A 66 -9.36 6.80 -11.26
C CYS A 66 -8.86 7.04 -12.68
N ARG A 67 -7.79 6.35 -13.12
CA ARG A 67 -7.25 6.48 -14.47
C ARG A 67 -8.25 6.07 -15.55
N ALA A 68 -9.03 5.02 -15.31
CA ALA A 68 -10.09 4.60 -16.22
C ALA A 68 -11.19 5.68 -16.33
N ALA A 69 -11.58 6.28 -15.21
CA ALA A 69 -12.55 7.37 -15.19
C ALA A 69 -12.03 8.63 -15.92
N GLU A 70 -10.78 9.03 -15.66
CA GLU A 70 -10.12 10.14 -16.37
C GLU A 70 -10.07 9.91 -17.88
N SER A 71 -9.71 8.69 -18.31
CA SER A 71 -9.66 8.32 -19.72
C SER A 71 -11.04 8.45 -20.38
N ARG A 72 -12.10 8.00 -19.70
CA ARG A 72 -13.48 8.12 -20.20
C ARG A 72 -13.91 9.57 -20.34
N ILE A 73 -13.70 10.39 -19.30
CA ILE A 73 -14.04 11.82 -19.32
C ILE A 73 -13.30 12.55 -20.45
N ASN A 74 -12.03 12.24 -20.66
CA ASN A 74 -11.24 12.86 -21.72
C ASN A 74 -11.69 12.42 -23.13
N ALA A 75 -12.18 11.19 -23.29
CA ALA A 75 -12.76 10.73 -24.55
C ALA A 75 -14.09 11.46 -24.85
N GLU A 76 -14.98 11.57 -23.85
CA GLU A 76 -16.25 12.30 -23.96
C GLU A 76 -16.01 13.78 -24.32
N ARG A 77 -15.03 14.43 -23.67
CA ARG A 77 -14.66 15.84 -23.97
C ARG A 77 -14.12 16.06 -25.38
N LYS A 78 -13.45 15.08 -25.98
CA LYS A 78 -12.92 15.19 -27.36
C LYS A 78 -13.98 14.93 -28.43
N ALA A 79 -15.07 14.24 -28.06
CA ALA A 79 -16.17 13.89 -28.95
C ALA A 79 -17.29 14.94 -28.96
N ALA A 80 -17.28 15.88 -28.01
CA ALA A 80 -18.17 17.05 -27.93
C ALA A 80 -17.55 18.26 -28.64
#